data_AF-A0A8H7BFU2-F1
#
_entry.id   AF-A0A8H7BFU2-F1
#
_cell.length_a   1.000
_cell.length_b   1.000
_cell.length_c   1.000
_cell.angle_alpha   90.00
_cell.angle_beta   90.00
_cell.angle_gamma   90.00
#
_symmetry.space_group_name_H-M   'P 1'
#
loop_
_entity.id
_entity.type
_entity.pdbx_description
1 polymer ?
#
loop_
_entity_poly.entity_id
_entity_poly.type
_entity_poly.pdbx_seq_one_letter_code
_entity_poly.pdbx_strand_id
1 'polypeptide(L)'
;TFTMRTVEQYKQGDEDRGIRAPVPFAHLRSFTGSLFFGLDEMHLLGHGLARLLWNLLLNDKQKFGDNTITEQYPFKLKRGVTLRMIGDAVQSSRQYMPTAFQSKWNNIATDSGHYRAVDWLDFLLYVVPTIVVDSLELDETRFAVLKLILACQISLQWEITAADLSTVERNIREWQSFLLTHYSGGNRTLKLPVFTIMQHYLSHIANTLHNLGPLYSFLARCMERINGLYKKMIRSMAAPGQNASNLIEKLAAFHFVERVHP
;
A
#
# COMPACT_ATOMS: atom_id res chain seq x y z
N THR A 1 -12.47 -12.53 -14.72
CA THR A 1 -11.39 -13.41 -14.24
C THR A 1 -10.08 -12.86 -14.77
N PHE A 2 -9.12 -12.56 -13.91
CA PHE A 2 -7.82 -12.04 -14.36
C PHE A 2 -6.99 -13.20 -14.91
N THR A 3 -6.70 -13.20 -16.21
CA THR A 3 -5.82 -14.23 -16.81
C THR A 3 -4.38 -13.78 -16.64
N MET A 4 -3.58 -14.60 -15.96
CA MET A 4 -2.14 -14.36 -15.81
C MET A 4 -1.44 -14.42 -17.17
N ARG A 5 -0.43 -13.58 -17.36
CA ARG A 5 0.39 -13.60 -18.58
C ARG A 5 1.33 -14.81 -18.58
N THR A 6 1.61 -15.34 -19.77
CA THR A 6 2.62 -16.39 -19.95
C THR A 6 4.03 -15.81 -19.94
N VAL A 7 5.04 -16.66 -19.70
CA VAL A 7 6.45 -16.24 -19.72
C VAL A 7 6.87 -15.73 -21.11
N GLU A 8 6.31 -16.33 -22.16
CA GLU A 8 6.57 -15.99 -23.56
C GLU A 8 6.14 -14.55 -23.87
N GLN A 9 4.99 -14.11 -23.33
CA GLN A 9 4.52 -12.72 -23.46
C GLN A 9 5.51 -11.72 -22.85
N TYR A 10 6.18 -12.08 -21.75
CA TYR A 10 7.22 -11.23 -21.18
C TYR A 10 8.51 -11.22 -22.01
N LYS A 11 8.85 -12.32 -22.69
CA LYS A 11 10.05 -12.42 -23.54
C LYS A 11 9.90 -11.65 -24.85
N GLN A 12 8.72 -11.68 -25.45
CA GLN A 12 8.48 -11.08 -26.77
C GLN A 12 7.96 -9.65 -26.68
N GLY A 13 7.37 -9.27 -25.54
CA GLY A 13 6.52 -8.10 -25.45
C GLY A 13 5.06 -8.46 -25.73
N ASP A 14 4.16 -7.61 -25.26
CA ASP A 14 2.70 -7.75 -25.38
C ASP A 14 2.10 -6.35 -25.29
N GLU A 15 2.07 -5.64 -26.42
CA GLU A 15 1.61 -4.24 -26.48
C GLU A 15 0.14 -4.11 -26.07
N ASP A 16 -0.70 -5.05 -26.47
CA ASP A 16 -2.13 -5.12 -26.11
C ASP A 16 -2.35 -5.14 -24.60
N ARG A 17 -1.40 -5.73 -23.86
CA ARG A 17 -1.40 -5.79 -22.40
C ARG A 17 -0.37 -4.87 -21.75
N GLY A 18 0.18 -3.90 -22.49
CA GLY A 18 1.02 -2.81 -21.97
C GLY A 18 2.51 -3.14 -21.80
N ILE A 19 3.00 -4.28 -22.28
CA ILE A 19 4.43 -4.63 -22.29
C ILE A 19 5.01 -4.21 -23.64
N ARG A 20 5.51 -2.97 -23.71
CA ARG A 20 6.02 -2.36 -24.95
C ARG A 20 7.34 -2.96 -25.46
N ALA A 21 8.04 -3.72 -24.62
CA ALA A 21 9.31 -4.32 -24.98
C ALA A 21 9.57 -5.58 -24.14
N PRO A 22 10.40 -6.52 -24.65
CA PRO A 22 10.88 -7.65 -23.88
C PRO A 22 11.35 -7.27 -22.48
N VAL A 23 10.88 -7.98 -21.47
CA VAL A 23 11.34 -7.81 -20.08
C VAL A 23 12.74 -8.41 -19.96
N PRO A 24 13.77 -7.65 -19.53
CA PRO A 24 15.15 -8.13 -19.48
C PRO A 24 15.33 -9.42 -18.69
N PHE A 25 14.59 -9.55 -17.59
CA PHE A 25 14.66 -10.70 -16.69
C PHE A 25 13.92 -11.94 -17.20
N ALA A 26 13.10 -11.83 -18.26
CA ALA A 26 12.28 -12.94 -18.75
C ALA A 26 13.09 -14.12 -19.32
N HIS A 27 14.38 -13.90 -19.61
CA HIS A 27 15.31 -14.94 -20.06
C HIS A 27 15.97 -15.71 -18.90
N LEU A 28 15.82 -15.25 -17.66
CA LEU A 28 16.34 -15.95 -16.49
C LEU A 28 15.53 -17.23 -16.26
N ARG A 29 16.22 -18.33 -15.95
CA ARG A 29 15.56 -19.61 -15.61
C ARG A 29 14.68 -19.50 -14.36
N SER A 30 15.00 -18.58 -13.47
CA SER A 30 14.25 -18.28 -12.25
C SER A 30 13.08 -17.31 -12.46
N PHE A 31 12.81 -16.87 -13.70
CA PHE A 31 11.74 -15.91 -13.96
C PHE A 31 10.35 -16.55 -13.78
N THR A 32 9.56 -15.99 -12.85
CA THR A 32 8.22 -16.47 -12.48
C THR A 32 7.11 -15.51 -12.94
N GLY A 33 7.36 -14.74 -14.00
CA GLY A 33 6.38 -13.78 -14.52
C GLY A 33 6.17 -12.61 -13.56
N SER A 34 4.91 -12.25 -13.30
CA SER A 34 4.57 -11.14 -12.40
C SER A 34 4.89 -11.40 -10.93
N LEU A 35 5.16 -12.66 -10.55
CA LEU A 35 5.59 -13.03 -9.20
C LEU A 35 7.11 -12.92 -9.01
N PHE A 36 7.85 -12.59 -10.07
CA PHE A 36 9.31 -12.48 -10.00
C PHE A 36 9.77 -11.36 -9.06
N PHE A 37 8.96 -10.30 -8.95
CA PHE A 37 9.10 -9.30 -7.90
C PHE A 37 7.90 -9.40 -6.96
N GLY A 38 8.18 -9.51 -5.67
CA GLY A 38 7.15 -9.48 -4.64
C GLY A 38 6.41 -8.14 -4.60
N LEU A 39 5.18 -8.16 -4.09
CA LEU A 39 4.43 -6.93 -3.83
C LEU A 39 4.90 -6.33 -2.50
N ASP A 40 5.55 -5.17 -2.55
CA ASP A 40 6.01 -4.48 -1.36
C ASP A 40 4.83 -3.85 -0.59
N GLU A 41 4.70 -4.20 0.69
CA GLU A 41 3.56 -3.82 1.51
C GLU A 41 3.62 -2.34 1.93
N MET A 42 4.82 -1.78 2.13
CA MET A 42 4.99 -0.38 2.50
C MET A 42 4.47 0.53 1.39
N HIS A 43 4.84 0.24 0.14
CA HIS A 43 4.41 1.03 -1.00
C HIS A 43 2.98 0.71 -1.43
N LEU A 44 2.56 -0.57 -1.42
CA LEU A 44 1.22 -0.97 -1.82
C LEU A 44 0.17 -0.57 -0.80
N LEU A 45 0.30 -1.02 0.45
CA LEU A 45 -0.70 -0.82 1.51
C LEU A 45 -0.51 0.53 2.20
N GLY A 46 0.72 0.87 2.60
CA GLY A 46 1.01 2.13 3.28
C GLY A 46 0.87 3.35 2.36
N HIS A 47 1.89 3.64 1.56
CA HIS A 47 1.91 4.83 0.70
C HIS A 47 0.86 4.82 -0.40
N GLY A 48 0.44 3.65 -0.87
CA GLY A 48 -0.59 3.50 -1.90
C GLY A 48 -1.99 3.61 -1.33
N LEU A 49 -2.45 2.52 -0.71
CA LEU A 49 -3.84 2.34 -0.30
C LEU A 49 -4.26 3.24 0.87
N ALA A 50 -3.44 3.35 1.92
CA ALA A 50 -3.77 4.17 3.08
C ALA A 50 -3.90 5.66 2.72
N ARG A 51 -2.98 6.15 1.87
CA ARG A 51 -3.07 7.53 1.34
C ARG A 51 -4.27 7.71 0.44
N LEU A 52 -4.60 6.74 -0.40
CA LEU A 52 -5.82 6.80 -1.21
C LEU A 52 -7.06 6.94 -0.32
N LEU A 53 -7.17 6.12 0.71
CA LEU A 53 -8.30 6.18 1.64
C LEU A 53 -8.35 7.54 2.38
N TRP A 54 -7.21 8.05 2.84
CA TRP A 54 -7.13 9.38 3.43
C TRP A 54 -7.58 10.49 2.45
N ASN A 55 -7.18 10.40 1.18
CA ASN A 55 -7.59 11.36 0.16
C ASN A 55 -9.10 11.27 -0.17
N LEU A 56 -9.70 10.09 -0.06
CA LEU A 56 -11.16 9.93 -0.16
C LEU A 56 -11.85 10.59 1.04
N LEU A 57 -11.32 10.46 2.26
CA LEU A 57 -11.84 11.12 3.46
C LEU A 57 -11.69 12.64 3.42
N LEU A 58 -10.60 13.16 2.84
CA LEU A 58 -10.42 14.59 2.55
C LEU A 58 -11.53 15.14 1.64
N ASN A 59 -12.24 14.26 0.95
CA ASN A 59 -13.28 14.62 -0.01
C ASN A 59 -12.75 15.65 -0.99
N ASP A 60 -11.60 15.34 -1.62
CA ASP A 60 -11.10 16.12 -2.76
C ASP A 60 -12.08 15.91 -3.93
N LYS A 61 -13.14 16.72 -3.92
CA LYS A 61 -14.26 16.67 -4.86
C LYS A 61 -13.80 16.91 -6.29
N GLN A 62 -12.74 17.69 -6.48
CA GLN A 62 -12.18 17.90 -7.82
C GLN A 62 -11.63 16.59 -8.37
N LYS A 63 -10.92 15.82 -7.53
CA LYS A 63 -10.23 14.60 -7.93
C LYS A 63 -11.10 13.35 -7.90
N PHE A 64 -11.90 13.15 -6.85
CA PHE A 64 -12.58 11.87 -6.58
C PHE A 64 -14.10 11.95 -6.60
N GLY A 65 -14.71 13.07 -6.22
CA GLY A 65 -16.18 13.23 -6.22
C GLY A 65 -16.72 13.73 -7.56
N ASP A 66 -17.98 13.45 -7.88
CA ASP A 66 -18.68 14.23 -8.91
C ASP A 66 -19.13 15.58 -8.31
N ASN A 67 -18.78 16.68 -8.97
CA ASN A 67 -19.08 18.04 -8.48
C ASN A 67 -20.58 18.34 -8.44
N THR A 68 -21.42 17.48 -9.04
CA THR A 68 -22.87 17.67 -9.13
C THR A 68 -23.66 17.07 -7.96
N ILE A 69 -23.06 16.16 -7.16
CA ILE A 69 -23.78 15.41 -6.12
C ILE A 69 -22.96 15.34 -4.82
N THR A 70 -22.95 16.45 -4.08
CA THR A 70 -22.16 16.55 -2.84
C THR A 70 -22.75 15.79 -1.66
N GLU A 71 -24.06 15.53 -1.65
CA GLU A 71 -24.73 14.81 -0.56
C GLU A 71 -24.59 13.29 -0.64
N GLN A 72 -24.37 12.73 -1.83
CA GLN A 72 -24.29 11.28 -2.04
C GLN A 72 -22.84 10.76 -2.09
N TYR A 73 -21.86 11.57 -1.69
CA TYR A 73 -20.47 11.14 -1.69
C TYR A 73 -20.25 10.01 -0.67
N PRO A 74 -19.72 8.84 -1.08
CA PRO A 74 -19.72 7.66 -0.21
C PRO A 74 -18.89 7.81 1.07
N PHE A 75 -17.77 8.52 0.99
CA PHE A 75 -16.85 8.69 2.12
C PHE A 75 -17.16 9.93 2.98
N LYS A 76 -18.39 10.44 2.92
CA LYS A 76 -18.84 11.56 3.76
C LYS A 76 -18.82 11.15 5.24
N LEU A 77 -18.36 12.06 6.09
CA LEU A 77 -18.36 11.87 7.54
C LEU A 77 -19.74 12.23 8.12
N LYS A 78 -20.09 11.60 9.25
CA LYS A 78 -21.25 11.95 10.07
C LYS A 78 -21.30 13.46 10.34
N ARG A 79 -22.51 14.01 10.42
CA ARG A 79 -22.72 15.44 10.75
C ARG A 79 -21.99 15.81 12.04
N GLY A 80 -21.20 16.88 11.98
CA GLY A 80 -20.43 17.39 13.12
C GLY A 80 -19.07 16.70 13.35
N VAL A 81 -18.76 15.63 12.61
CA VAL A 81 -17.44 15.00 12.66
C VAL A 81 -16.53 15.63 11.62
N THR A 82 -15.30 15.97 12.03
CA THR A 82 -14.28 16.53 11.14
C THR A 82 -13.02 15.66 11.14
N LEU A 83 -12.21 15.77 10.09
CA LEU A 83 -10.89 15.11 10.06
C LEU A 83 -9.97 15.58 11.18
N ARG A 84 -10.12 16.84 11.62
CA ARG A 84 -9.39 17.37 12.76
C ARG A 84 -9.70 16.60 14.03
N MET A 85 -10.98 16.31 14.28
CA MET A 85 -11.40 15.49 15.44
C MET A 85 -10.83 14.07 15.38
N ILE A 86 -10.80 13.46 14.19
CA ILE A 86 -10.14 12.16 14.00
C ILE A 86 -8.65 12.27 14.35
N GLY A 87 -7.97 13.30 13.85
CA GLY A 87 -6.56 13.55 14.16
C GLY A 87 -6.29 13.82 15.64
N ASP A 88 -7.17 14.56 16.32
CA ASP A 88 -7.06 14.84 17.74
C ASP A 88 -7.27 13.55 18.58
N ALA A 89 -8.17 12.67 18.14
CA ALA A 89 -8.35 11.35 18.76
C ALA A 89 -7.11 10.46 18.60
N VAL A 90 -6.48 10.45 17.41
CA VAL A 90 -5.22 9.73 17.17
C VAL A 90 -4.09 10.29 18.04
N GLN A 91 -3.97 11.62 18.13
CA GLN A 91 -2.94 12.23 18.97
C GLN A 91 -3.16 11.95 20.46
N SER A 92 -4.41 11.96 20.92
CA SER A 92 -4.76 11.70 22.31
C SER A 92 -4.52 10.25 22.72
N SER A 93 -4.64 9.31 21.77
CA SER A 93 -4.40 7.88 22.02
C SER A 93 -2.91 7.53 22.14
N ARG A 94 -2.01 8.40 21.66
CA ARG A 94 -0.55 8.18 21.64
C ARG A 94 0.04 7.71 22.97
N GLN A 95 -0.42 8.26 24.09
CA GLN A 95 0.07 7.89 25.43
C GLN A 95 -0.23 6.44 25.83
N TYR A 96 -1.21 5.81 25.17
CA TYR A 96 -1.63 4.43 25.41
C TYR A 96 -1.06 3.45 24.38
N MET A 97 -0.34 3.94 23.37
CA MET A 97 0.18 3.10 22.30
C MET A 97 1.43 2.34 22.76
N PRO A 98 1.48 1.01 22.60
CA PRO A 98 2.68 0.24 22.87
C PRO A 98 3.88 0.72 22.06
N THR A 99 5.07 0.62 22.65
CA THR A 99 6.35 0.95 21.98
C THR A 99 6.66 0.05 20.77
N ALA A 100 5.92 -1.05 20.61
CA ALA A 100 5.97 -1.90 19.43
C ALA A 100 5.52 -1.15 18.15
N PHE A 101 4.65 -0.15 18.28
CA PHE A 101 4.29 0.71 17.16
C PHE A 101 5.40 1.73 16.88
N GLN A 102 5.87 1.77 15.63
CA GLN A 102 6.89 2.70 15.19
C GLN A 102 6.31 4.03 14.65
N SER A 103 4.98 4.10 14.54
CA SER A 103 4.28 5.31 14.14
C SER A 103 4.37 6.41 15.19
N LYS A 104 4.32 7.65 14.73
CA LYS A 104 4.36 8.83 15.62
C LYS A 104 3.06 9.06 16.39
N TRP A 105 1.92 8.52 15.91
CA TRP A 105 0.59 8.75 16.48
C TRP A 105 0.30 10.23 16.73
N ASN A 106 0.66 11.10 15.79
CA ASN A 106 0.40 12.52 15.81
C ASN A 106 -0.91 12.84 15.06
N ASN A 107 -1.30 14.12 15.04
CA ASN A 107 -2.54 14.51 14.39
C ASN A 107 -2.41 14.38 12.86
N ILE A 108 -3.02 13.33 12.30
CA ILE A 108 -2.96 13.05 10.87
C ILE A 108 -3.51 14.19 9.99
N ALA A 109 -4.48 14.96 10.50
CA ALA A 109 -5.07 16.06 9.74
C ALA A 109 -4.09 17.21 9.50
N THR A 110 -3.15 17.45 10.42
CA THR A 110 -2.11 18.47 10.24
C THR A 110 -0.78 17.91 9.77
N ASP A 111 -0.48 16.66 10.10
CA ASP A 111 0.87 16.12 9.95
C ASP A 111 1.01 15.05 8.85
N SER A 112 -0.07 14.68 8.16
CA SER A 112 -0.06 13.63 7.11
C SER A 112 0.97 13.87 6.01
N GLY A 113 1.33 15.12 5.71
CA GLY A 113 2.42 15.44 4.78
C GLY A 113 3.79 14.89 5.19
N HIS A 114 4.01 14.65 6.49
CA HIS A 114 5.26 14.13 7.06
C HIS A 114 5.19 12.63 7.41
N TYR A 115 4.07 11.96 7.12
CA TYR A 115 3.91 10.54 7.42
C TYR A 115 4.77 9.68 6.49
N ARG A 116 5.55 8.78 7.09
CA ARG A 116 6.29 7.70 6.43
C ARG A 116 5.34 6.53 6.13
N ALA A 117 5.81 5.56 5.34
CA ALA A 117 4.99 4.41 4.99
C ALA A 117 4.48 3.63 6.22
N VAL A 118 5.29 3.52 7.29
CA VAL A 118 4.87 2.86 8.55
C VAL A 118 3.77 3.65 9.27
N ASP A 119 3.83 4.98 9.25
CA ASP A 119 2.81 5.82 9.87
C ASP A 119 1.47 5.66 9.10
N TRP A 120 1.54 5.56 7.77
CA TRP A 120 0.39 5.26 6.90
C TRP A 120 -0.17 3.84 7.08
N LEU A 121 0.71 2.86 7.29
CA LEU A 121 0.30 1.47 7.50
C LEU A 121 -0.42 1.33 8.84
N ASP A 122 0.12 1.90 9.91
CA ASP A 122 -0.53 1.88 11.23
C ASP A 122 -1.88 2.63 11.18
N PHE A 123 -1.96 3.72 10.41
CA PHE A 123 -3.22 4.38 10.14
C PHE A 123 -4.22 3.40 9.50
N LEU A 124 -3.87 2.76 8.39
CA LEU A 124 -4.75 1.84 7.66
C LEU A 124 -5.24 0.67 8.53
N LEU A 125 -4.32 0.04 9.27
CA LEU A 125 -4.60 -1.21 9.97
C LEU A 125 -5.29 -1.02 11.32
N TYR A 126 -5.09 0.13 11.98
CA TYR A 126 -5.54 0.32 13.36
C TYR A 126 -6.40 1.57 13.55
N VAL A 127 -6.03 2.71 12.97
CA VAL A 127 -6.82 3.95 13.09
C VAL A 127 -8.10 3.88 12.28
N VAL A 128 -8.02 3.38 11.04
CA VAL A 128 -9.20 3.31 10.17
C VAL A 128 -10.31 2.45 10.77
N PRO A 129 -10.08 1.19 11.17
CA PRO A 129 -11.18 0.34 11.68
C PRO A 129 -11.74 0.82 13.03
N THR A 130 -10.96 1.55 13.83
CA THR A 130 -11.38 1.95 15.20
C THR A 130 -12.02 3.34 15.26
N ILE A 131 -11.51 4.30 14.49
CA ILE A 131 -11.94 5.71 14.55
C ILE A 131 -12.65 6.13 13.27
N VAL A 132 -12.03 5.86 12.11
CA VAL A 132 -12.55 6.36 10.83
C VAL A 132 -13.85 5.66 10.45
N VAL A 133 -13.93 4.33 10.60
CA VAL A 133 -15.14 3.58 10.24
C VAL A 133 -16.35 4.08 11.02
N ASP A 134 -16.22 4.36 12.32
CA ASP A 134 -17.36 4.92 13.05
C ASP A 134 -17.66 6.38 12.68
N SER A 135 -16.72 7.09 12.09
CA SER A 135 -16.91 8.47 11.63
C SER A 135 -17.63 8.58 10.29
N LEU A 136 -17.70 7.51 9.49
CA LEU A 136 -18.33 7.49 8.15
C LEU A 136 -19.87 7.52 8.25
N GLU A 137 -20.55 8.27 7.38
CA GLU A 137 -22.02 8.38 7.44
C GLU A 137 -22.74 7.11 6.96
N LEU A 138 -22.25 6.47 5.89
CA LEU A 138 -22.95 5.37 5.21
C LEU A 138 -22.48 3.98 5.67
N ASP A 139 -23.42 3.12 6.05
CA ASP A 139 -23.13 1.75 6.48
C ASP A 139 -22.47 0.88 5.40
N GLU A 140 -22.88 1.04 4.14
CA GLU A 140 -22.25 0.35 3.01
C GLU A 140 -20.76 0.71 2.86
N THR A 141 -20.41 1.98 3.12
CA THR A 141 -19.02 2.44 3.06
C THR A 141 -18.23 1.89 4.25
N ARG A 142 -18.82 1.89 5.44
CA ARG A 142 -18.22 1.24 6.64
C ARG A 142 -17.88 -0.22 6.36
N PHE A 143 -18.85 -0.95 5.81
CA PHE A 143 -18.69 -2.37 5.49
C PHE A 143 -17.57 -2.58 4.46
N ALA A 144 -17.62 -1.85 3.33
CA ALA A 144 -16.60 -1.98 2.29
C ALA A 144 -15.19 -1.64 2.78
N VAL A 145 -15.04 -0.59 3.58
CA VAL A 145 -13.77 -0.19 4.20
C VAL A 145 -13.27 -1.25 5.18
N LEU A 146 -14.15 -1.84 6.00
CA LEU A 146 -13.77 -2.93 6.90
C LEU A 146 -13.29 -4.18 6.14
N LYS A 147 -13.91 -4.50 5.00
CA LYS A 147 -13.45 -5.60 4.14
C LYS A 147 -12.05 -5.36 3.62
N LEU A 148 -11.79 -4.16 3.12
CA LEU A 148 -10.46 -3.75 2.69
C LEU A 148 -9.42 -3.92 3.81
N ILE A 149 -9.72 -3.40 5.01
CA ILE A 149 -8.80 -3.46 6.16
C ILE A 149 -8.56 -4.90 6.59
N LEU A 150 -9.62 -5.72 6.67
CA LEU A 150 -9.48 -7.12 7.04
C LEU A 150 -8.60 -7.88 6.04
N ALA A 151 -8.76 -7.63 4.74
CA ALA A 151 -7.87 -8.21 3.73
C ALA A 151 -6.41 -7.78 3.95
N CYS A 152 -6.16 -6.49 4.26
CA CYS A 152 -4.82 -5.98 4.53
C CYS A 152 -4.21 -6.58 5.80
N GLN A 153 -4.99 -6.69 6.88
CA GLN A 153 -4.55 -7.27 8.15
C GLN A 153 -4.16 -8.74 7.98
N ILE A 154 -5.02 -9.53 7.30
CA ILE A 154 -4.72 -10.94 6.99
C ILE A 154 -3.44 -11.02 6.16
N SER A 155 -3.30 -10.20 5.10
CA SER A 155 -2.12 -10.22 4.23
C SER A 155 -0.78 -9.96 4.94
N LEU A 156 -0.82 -9.39 6.15
CA LEU A 156 0.34 -9.04 6.97
C LEU A 156 0.53 -9.98 8.18
N GLN A 157 -0.24 -11.05 8.28
CA GLN A 157 -0.02 -12.09 9.28
C GLN A 157 1.27 -12.86 8.99
N TRP A 158 1.80 -13.52 10.02
CA TRP A 158 2.99 -14.37 9.91
C TRP A 158 2.69 -15.71 9.23
N GLU A 159 1.45 -16.18 9.35
CA GLU A 159 0.97 -17.43 8.79
C GLU A 159 -0.35 -17.15 8.06
N ILE A 160 -0.52 -17.76 6.89
CA ILE A 160 -1.70 -17.57 6.03
C ILE A 160 -2.22 -18.95 5.66
N THR A 161 -3.49 -19.22 5.97
CA THR A 161 -4.17 -20.46 5.58
C THR A 161 -4.89 -20.31 4.24
N ALA A 162 -5.33 -21.44 3.66
CA ALA A 162 -6.17 -21.40 2.45
C ALA A 162 -7.52 -20.68 2.67
N ALA A 163 -8.06 -20.74 3.90
CA ALA A 163 -9.27 -20.01 4.28
C ALA A 163 -9.02 -18.49 4.34
N ASP A 164 -7.83 -18.09 4.82
CA ASP A 164 -7.39 -16.69 4.83
C ASP A 164 -7.26 -16.15 3.40
N LEU A 165 -6.63 -16.90 2.49
CA LEU A 165 -6.54 -16.53 1.07
C LEU A 165 -7.93 -16.30 0.46
N SER A 166 -8.86 -17.24 0.69
CA SER A 166 -10.24 -17.13 0.22
C SER A 166 -10.94 -15.89 0.79
N THR A 167 -10.66 -15.56 2.06
CA THR A 167 -11.19 -14.36 2.73
C THR A 167 -10.61 -13.08 2.14
N VAL A 168 -9.30 -13.04 1.89
CA VAL A 168 -8.62 -11.90 1.24
C VAL A 168 -9.22 -11.65 -0.14
N GLU A 169 -9.33 -12.67 -0.99
CA GLU A 169 -9.91 -12.52 -2.33
C GLU A 169 -11.34 -11.97 -2.30
N ARG A 170 -12.17 -12.56 -1.44
CA ARG A 170 -13.57 -12.14 -1.30
C ARG A 170 -13.67 -10.70 -0.80
N ASN A 171 -12.91 -10.34 0.23
CA ASN A 171 -12.95 -9.01 0.80
C ASN A 171 -12.43 -7.94 -0.16
N ILE A 172 -11.36 -8.22 -0.92
CA ILE A 172 -10.86 -7.31 -1.96
C ILE A 172 -11.91 -7.14 -3.07
N ARG A 173 -12.58 -8.22 -3.46
CA ARG A 173 -13.66 -8.17 -4.45
C ARG A 173 -14.84 -7.33 -3.96
N GLU A 174 -15.28 -7.52 -2.71
CA GLU A 174 -16.35 -6.73 -2.10
C GLU A 174 -16.00 -5.22 -2.09
N TRP A 175 -14.76 -4.87 -1.71
CA TRP A 175 -14.26 -3.49 -1.77
C TRP A 175 -14.25 -2.93 -3.21
N GLN A 176 -13.74 -3.69 -4.17
CA GLN A 176 -13.66 -3.25 -5.57
C GLN A 176 -15.05 -3.11 -6.21
N SER A 177 -15.96 -4.03 -5.89
CA SER A 177 -17.36 -3.96 -6.32
C SER A 177 -18.04 -2.71 -5.76
N PHE A 178 -17.81 -2.37 -4.49
CA PHE A 178 -18.30 -1.13 -3.90
C PHE A 178 -17.81 0.11 -4.70
N LEU A 179 -16.50 0.21 -4.95
CA LEU A 179 -15.96 1.33 -5.74
C LEU A 179 -16.54 1.39 -7.17
N LEU A 180 -16.72 0.23 -7.81
CA LEU A 180 -17.28 0.14 -9.16
C LEU A 180 -18.74 0.61 -9.19
N THR A 181 -19.55 0.21 -8.22
CA THR A 181 -20.93 0.68 -8.08
C THR A 181 -21.00 2.21 -7.98
N HIS A 182 -20.12 2.82 -7.19
CA HIS A 182 -20.08 4.28 -7.06
C HIS A 182 -19.48 4.99 -8.29
N TYR A 183 -18.70 4.30 -9.13
CA TYR A 183 -18.11 4.86 -10.34
C TYR A 183 -19.00 4.75 -11.59
N SER A 184 -19.63 3.59 -11.80
CA SER A 184 -20.42 3.29 -13.00
C SER A 184 -21.91 3.03 -12.75
N GLY A 185 -22.36 3.08 -11.49
CA GLY A 185 -23.77 2.98 -11.14
C GLY A 185 -24.55 4.26 -11.49
N GLY A 186 -25.89 4.18 -11.35
CA GLY A 186 -26.82 5.19 -11.85
C GLY A 186 -26.58 6.63 -11.37
N ASN A 187 -26.01 6.81 -10.17
CA ASN A 187 -25.79 8.15 -9.58
C ASN A 187 -24.32 8.60 -9.60
N ARG A 188 -23.39 7.83 -10.21
CA ARG A 188 -21.94 8.12 -10.36
C ARG A 188 -21.37 9.14 -9.36
N THR A 189 -21.01 8.66 -8.18
CA THR A 189 -20.54 9.48 -7.06
C THR A 189 -19.02 9.51 -6.95
N LEU A 190 -18.32 8.61 -7.65
CA LEU A 190 -16.85 8.56 -7.74
C LEU A 190 -16.35 8.73 -9.18
N LYS A 191 -15.16 9.32 -9.31
CA LYS A 191 -14.41 9.47 -10.56
C LYS A 191 -13.34 8.38 -10.74
N LEU A 192 -12.88 8.24 -11.98
CA LEU A 192 -11.86 7.25 -12.38
C LEU A 192 -10.57 7.27 -11.52
N PRO A 193 -10.06 8.41 -11.00
CA PRO A 193 -8.83 8.43 -10.20
C PRO A 193 -8.83 7.55 -8.94
N VAL A 194 -9.99 7.04 -8.51
CA VAL A 194 -10.06 6.05 -7.43
C VAL A 194 -9.41 4.71 -7.80
N PHE A 195 -9.41 4.34 -9.09
CA PHE A 195 -8.82 3.11 -9.62
C PHE A 195 -7.34 3.32 -9.94
N THR A 196 -6.52 3.42 -8.90
CA THR A 196 -5.07 3.55 -9.03
C THR A 196 -4.41 2.22 -9.40
N ILE A 197 -3.13 2.26 -9.80
CA ILE A 197 -2.33 1.04 -9.98
C ILE A 197 -2.29 0.17 -8.71
N MET A 198 -2.39 0.80 -7.53
CA MET A 198 -2.43 0.08 -6.26
C MET A 198 -3.72 -0.72 -6.12
N GLN A 199 -4.88 -0.18 -6.55
CA GLN A 199 -6.13 -0.95 -6.60
C GLN A 199 -6.02 -2.17 -7.52
N HIS A 200 -5.32 -2.03 -8.65
CA HIS A 200 -5.04 -3.16 -9.52
C HIS A 200 -4.13 -4.20 -8.84
N TYR A 201 -3.06 -3.77 -8.16
CA TYR A 201 -2.18 -4.66 -7.42
C TYR A 201 -2.86 -5.39 -6.25
N LEU A 202 -3.89 -4.80 -5.63
CA LEU A 202 -4.71 -5.51 -4.64
C LEU A 202 -5.34 -6.78 -5.23
N SER A 203 -5.77 -6.77 -6.50
CA SER A 203 -6.33 -7.97 -7.14
C SER A 203 -5.34 -9.12 -7.27
N HIS A 204 -4.04 -8.87 -7.12
CA HIS A 204 -2.99 -9.88 -7.19
C HIS A 204 -2.51 -10.36 -5.83
N ILE A 205 -2.90 -9.71 -4.72
CA ILE A 205 -2.39 -10.03 -3.37
C ILE A 205 -2.60 -11.50 -3.03
N ALA A 206 -3.80 -12.06 -3.23
CA ALA A 206 -4.06 -13.44 -2.86
C ALA A 206 -3.18 -14.44 -3.62
N ASN A 207 -3.00 -14.23 -4.93
CA ASN A 207 -2.09 -15.03 -5.73
C ASN A 207 -0.63 -14.85 -5.27
N THR A 208 -0.22 -13.63 -4.91
CA THR A 208 1.10 -13.38 -4.33
C THR A 208 1.29 -14.11 -3.00
N LEU A 209 0.31 -14.04 -2.10
CA LEU A 209 0.34 -14.71 -0.81
C LEU A 209 0.43 -16.24 -0.96
N HIS A 210 -0.33 -16.81 -1.89
CA HIS A 210 -0.30 -18.24 -2.18
C HIS A 210 1.08 -18.73 -2.65
N ASN A 211 1.75 -17.96 -3.51
CA ASN A 211 2.98 -18.40 -4.16
C ASN A 211 4.26 -17.99 -3.42
N LEU A 212 4.26 -16.82 -2.76
CA LEU A 212 5.45 -16.25 -2.10
C LEU A 212 5.35 -16.28 -0.57
N GLY A 213 4.21 -16.70 -0.02
CA GLY A 213 3.91 -16.63 1.40
C GLY A 213 3.46 -15.23 1.84
N PRO A 214 3.36 -14.99 3.16
CA PRO A 214 2.89 -13.71 3.68
C PRO A 214 3.76 -12.54 3.23
N LEU A 215 3.15 -11.35 3.03
CA LEU A 215 3.87 -10.15 2.58
C LEU A 215 5.07 -9.80 3.50
N TYR A 216 4.96 -10.15 4.78
CA TYR A 216 6.03 -9.97 5.77
C TYR A 216 7.33 -10.74 5.44
N SER A 217 7.26 -11.75 4.59
CA SER A 217 8.40 -12.62 4.26
C SER A 217 9.36 -12.00 3.23
N PHE A 218 8.91 -11.01 2.45
CA PHE A 218 9.69 -10.40 1.36
C PHE A 218 9.60 -8.87 1.34
N LEU A 219 9.50 -8.27 2.53
CA LEU A 219 9.41 -6.84 2.77
C LEU A 219 10.61 -6.06 2.20
N ALA A 220 10.38 -4.88 1.64
CA ALA A 220 11.47 -3.98 1.30
C ALA A 220 12.04 -3.20 2.50
N ARG A 221 11.50 -3.38 3.72
CA ARG A 221 11.89 -2.62 4.93
C ARG A 221 13.38 -2.61 5.22
N CYS A 222 14.03 -3.77 5.15
CA CYS A 222 15.46 -3.89 5.41
C CYS A 222 16.29 -3.19 4.32
N MET A 223 15.89 -3.36 3.06
CA MET A 223 16.50 -2.71 1.91
C MET A 223 16.36 -1.19 1.98
N GLU A 224 15.17 -0.67 2.33
CA GLU A 224 14.93 0.76 2.50
C GLU A 224 15.77 1.36 3.64
N ARG A 225 15.97 0.63 4.74
CA ARG A 225 16.86 1.06 5.82
C ARG A 225 18.31 1.16 5.34
N ILE A 226 18.77 0.17 4.59
CA ILE A 226 20.11 0.14 3.99
C ILE A 226 20.27 1.27 2.97
N ASN A 227 19.27 1.50 2.12
CA ASN A 227 19.24 2.62 1.17
C ASN A 227 19.35 3.97 1.90
N GLY A 228 18.60 4.14 2.99
CA GLY A 228 18.67 5.33 3.84
C GLY A 228 20.04 5.54 4.48
N LEU A 229 20.73 4.46 4.87
CA LEU A 229 22.10 4.51 5.37
C LEU A 229 23.05 4.96 4.25
N TYR A 230 23.01 4.30 3.09
CA TYR A 230 23.84 4.65 1.93
C TYR A 230 23.65 6.10 1.50
N LYS A 231 22.41 6.57 1.42
CA LYS A 231 22.08 7.95 1.05
C LYS A 231 22.72 8.99 1.99
N LYS A 232 22.84 8.69 3.28
CA LYS A 232 23.50 9.59 4.26
C LYS A 232 25.02 9.60 4.13
N MET A 233 25.60 8.53 3.59
CA MET A 233 27.05 8.38 3.44
C MET A 233 27.56 8.86 2.08
N ILE A 234 26.72 8.87 1.05
CA ILE A 234 27.03 9.49 -0.24
C ILE A 234 27.07 11.00 -0.02
N ARG A 235 28.28 11.56 0.00
CA ARG A 235 28.54 12.98 0.27
C ARG A 235 28.97 13.75 -0.99
N SER A 236 29.42 13.05 -2.04
CA SER A 236 29.86 13.70 -3.26
C SER A 236 28.68 14.19 -4.09
N MET A 237 28.63 15.51 -4.32
CA MET A 237 27.66 16.14 -5.22
C MET A 237 28.17 16.20 -6.68
N ALA A 238 29.49 16.12 -6.89
CA ALA A 238 30.11 16.21 -8.22
C ALA A 238 30.13 14.87 -8.97
N ALA A 239 30.33 13.76 -8.25
CA ALA A 239 30.35 12.41 -8.82
C ALA A 239 29.65 11.41 -7.87
N PRO A 240 28.33 11.57 -7.66
CA PRO A 240 27.57 10.77 -6.69
C PRO A 240 27.61 9.27 -7.00
N GLY A 241 27.57 8.89 -8.29
CA GLY A 241 27.59 7.48 -8.70
C GLY A 241 28.91 6.78 -8.35
N GLN A 242 30.05 7.40 -8.65
CA GLN A 242 31.36 6.83 -8.30
C GLN A 242 31.54 6.77 -6.78
N ASN A 243 31.12 7.81 -6.05
CA ASN A 243 31.19 7.82 -4.60
C ASN A 243 30.33 6.71 -3.98
N ALA A 244 29.12 6.49 -4.50
CA ALA A 244 28.25 5.40 -4.07
C ALA A 244 28.90 4.03 -4.33
N SER A 245 29.45 3.81 -5.53
CA SER A 245 30.11 2.55 -5.89
C SER A 245 31.27 2.22 -4.94
N ASN A 246 32.18 3.17 -4.74
CA ASN A 246 33.33 2.98 -3.84
C ASN A 246 32.88 2.70 -2.41
N LEU A 247 31.79 3.32 -1.98
CA LEU A 247 31.28 3.19 -0.62
C LEU A 247 30.59 1.84 -0.40
N ILE A 248 29.82 1.35 -1.38
CA ILE A 248 29.23 0.02 -1.36
C ILE A 248 30.34 -1.04 -1.29
N GLU A 249 31.36 -0.93 -2.14
CA GLU A 249 32.50 -1.85 -2.16
C GLU A 249 33.23 -1.87 -0.82
N LYS A 250 33.54 -0.68 -0.29
CA LYS A 250 34.22 -0.53 1.01
C LYS A 250 33.43 -1.17 2.15
N LEU A 251 32.12 -0.91 2.24
CA LEU A 251 31.27 -1.48 3.30
C LEU A 251 31.08 -2.99 3.14
N ALA A 252 30.95 -3.48 1.91
CA ALA A 252 30.89 -4.92 1.65
C ALA A 252 32.16 -5.63 2.11
N ALA A 253 33.34 -5.03 1.86
CA ALA A 253 34.62 -5.55 2.34
C ALA A 253 34.72 -5.57 3.87
N PHE A 254 34.35 -4.48 4.55
CA PHE A 254 34.34 -4.43 6.02
C PHE A 254 33.41 -5.48 6.64
N HIS A 255 32.16 -5.56 6.17
CA HIS A 255 31.21 -6.56 6.67
C HIS A 255 31.65 -8.00 6.37
N PHE A 256 32.44 -8.22 5.31
CA PHE A 256 33.03 -9.54 5.05
C PHE A 256 34.08 -9.88 6.10
N VAL A 257 35.01 -8.96 6.38
CA VAL A 257 36.06 -9.16 7.42
C VAL A 257 35.43 -9.41 8.79
N GLU A 258 34.44 -8.60 9.20
CA GLU A 258 33.73 -8.79 10.49
C GLU A 258 33.04 -10.15 10.62
N ARG A 259 32.54 -10.73 9.52
CA ARG A 259 31.88 -12.05 9.54
C ARG A 259 32.87 -13.21 9.59
N VAL A 260 34.04 -13.05 8.98
CA VAL A 260 35.06 -14.11 8.86
C VAL A 260 36.03 -14.09 10.05
N HIS A 261 36.23 -12.93 10.67
CA HIS A 261 37.09 -12.73 11.82
C HIS A 261 36.31 -12.01 12.95
N PRO A 262 35.43 -12.74 13.68
CA PRO A 262 34.67 -12.18 14.80
C PRO A 262 35.52 -11.84 16.03
#